data_AF-A0A8B7IP17-F1
#
_entry.id   AF-A0A8B7IP17-F1
#
_cell.length_a   1.000
_cell.length_b   1.000
_cell.length_c   1.000
_cell.angle_alpha   90.00
_cell.angle_beta   90.00
_cell.angle_gamma   90.00
#
_symmetry.space_group_name_H-M   'P 1'
#
loop_
_entity.id
_entity.type
_entity.pdbx_description
1 polymer ?
#
loop_
_entity_poly.entity_id
_entity_poly.type
_entity_poly.pdbx_seq_one_letter_code
_entity_poly.pdbx_strand_id
1 'polypeptide(L)'
;MKRRITCLIHLLREGIVEPIPLSIKTGRSGLGHEEFKKRKAEEKLENYRQKLHMKKKANEQAADQFRIRFKNKQEEHKMEGDLRKSQRACQQLDMQKDIDVPKEIWFWIEPEEEEKKDEEEKEGECTSSDFSVSEKLQILTAYLREEHFYCIWCGITYEDSEDLSSNCPGDSAADHD
;
A
#
# COMPACT_ATOMS: atom_id res chain seq x y z
N MET A 1 -76.55 -36.60 41.45
CA MET A 1 -75.16 -36.29 41.06
C MET A 1 -74.82 -36.99 39.75
N LYS A 2 -74.82 -36.28 38.63
CA LYS A 2 -74.24 -36.76 37.36
C LYS A 2 -73.53 -35.57 36.72
N ARG A 3 -72.19 -35.55 36.82
CA ARG A 3 -71.34 -34.54 36.19
C ARG A 3 -71.45 -34.73 34.67
N ARG A 4 -72.01 -33.75 33.96
CA ARG A 4 -72.01 -33.72 32.50
C ARG A 4 -70.60 -33.34 32.05
N ILE A 5 -69.92 -34.28 31.38
CA ILE A 5 -68.72 -34.02 30.60
C ILE A 5 -69.18 -33.16 29.41
N THR A 6 -68.82 -31.88 29.40
CA THR A 6 -69.01 -31.00 28.25
C THR A 6 -68.02 -31.37 27.17
N CYS A 7 -68.48 -32.03 26.11
CA CYS A 7 -67.72 -32.17 24.87
C CYS A 7 -67.86 -30.86 24.07
N LEU A 8 -66.79 -30.07 24.11
CA LEU A 8 -66.63 -28.78 23.45
C LEU A 8 -66.13 -29.03 22.00
N ILE A 9 -66.96 -29.68 21.16
CA ILE A 9 -66.61 -30.02 19.76
C ILE A 9 -67.78 -29.74 18.82
N HIS A 10 -68.40 -28.56 18.88
CA HIS A 10 -69.47 -28.16 17.95
C HIS A 10 -69.27 -26.75 17.38
N LEU A 11 -68.04 -26.41 17.00
CA LEU A 11 -67.76 -25.30 16.10
C LEU A 11 -66.67 -25.76 15.14
N LEU A 12 -66.94 -25.63 13.83
CA LEU A 12 -66.13 -26.05 12.66
C LEU A 12 -66.59 -27.32 11.93
N ARG A 13 -67.85 -27.37 11.49
CA ARG A 13 -68.23 -28.24 10.37
C ARG A 13 -69.37 -27.68 9.52
N GLU A 14 -69.26 -26.42 9.11
CA GLU A 14 -69.96 -25.97 7.89
C GLU A 14 -68.97 -26.07 6.74
N GLY A 15 -69.22 -27.04 5.83
CA GLY A 15 -68.45 -27.16 4.59
C GLY A 15 -68.73 -25.96 3.68
N ILE A 16 -67.79 -25.62 2.82
CA ILE A 16 -67.93 -24.49 1.89
C ILE A 16 -69.17 -24.74 1.02
N VAL A 17 -70.22 -23.92 1.19
CA VAL A 17 -71.50 -24.03 0.47
C VAL A 17 -71.41 -23.42 -0.93
N GLU A 18 -70.45 -22.51 -1.13
CA GLU A 18 -70.17 -21.90 -2.43
C GLU A 18 -69.10 -22.68 -3.18
N PRO A 19 -69.28 -22.94 -4.49
CA PRO A 19 -68.29 -23.67 -5.28
C PRO A 19 -66.97 -22.89 -5.28
N ILE A 20 -65.86 -23.60 -5.07
CA ILE A 20 -64.51 -23.02 -5.14
C ILE A 20 -64.36 -22.33 -6.51
N PRO A 21 -64.11 -21.00 -6.53
CA PRO A 21 -63.98 -20.27 -7.79
C PRO A 21 -62.84 -20.85 -8.63
N LEU A 22 -63.18 -21.38 -9.81
CA LEU A 22 -62.22 -21.98 -10.72
C LEU A 22 -61.49 -20.86 -11.47
N SER A 23 -60.27 -20.51 -11.05
CA SER A 23 -59.38 -19.66 -11.83
C SER A 23 -58.80 -20.47 -13.00
N ILE A 24 -59.48 -20.43 -14.15
CA ILE A 24 -59.01 -21.09 -15.37
C ILE A 24 -57.81 -20.30 -15.91
N LYS A 25 -56.60 -20.76 -15.61
CA LYS A 25 -55.38 -20.20 -16.20
C LYS A 25 -55.34 -20.58 -17.68
N THR A 26 -55.36 -19.58 -18.57
CA THR A 26 -55.35 -19.73 -20.04
C THR A 26 -54.01 -20.22 -20.60
N GLY A 27 -52.97 -20.40 -19.77
CA GLY A 27 -51.65 -20.89 -20.16
C GLY A 27 -51.39 -22.33 -19.75
N ARG A 28 -50.55 -23.06 -20.51
CA ARG A 28 -50.07 -24.43 -20.19
C ARG A 28 -48.99 -24.49 -19.09
N SER A 29 -48.69 -23.39 -18.42
CA SER A 29 -47.68 -23.34 -17.35
C SER A 29 -48.22 -23.92 -16.05
N GLY A 30 -47.45 -24.81 -15.41
CA GLY A 30 -47.83 -25.44 -14.14
C GLY A 30 -48.05 -24.44 -13.00
N LEU A 31 -48.85 -24.83 -12.00
CA LEU A 31 -49.05 -24.07 -10.76
C LEU A 31 -47.69 -23.86 -10.07
N GLY A 32 -47.31 -22.61 -9.75
CA GLY A 32 -46.02 -22.26 -9.15
C GLY A 32 -44.87 -21.95 -10.13
N HIS A 33 -45.06 -22.13 -11.44
CA HIS A 33 -44.01 -21.89 -12.44
C HIS A 33 -43.60 -20.42 -12.56
N GLU A 34 -44.54 -19.49 -12.38
CA GLU A 34 -44.27 -18.04 -12.38
C GLU A 34 -43.43 -17.62 -11.15
N GLU A 35 -43.76 -18.15 -9.97
CA GLU A 35 -43.01 -17.89 -8.74
C GLU A 35 -41.59 -18.46 -8.82
N PHE A 36 -41.43 -19.67 -9.37
CA PHE A 36 -40.11 -20.23 -9.65
C PHE A 36 -39.30 -19.36 -10.62
N LYS A 37 -39.92 -18.86 -11.70
CA LYS A 37 -39.27 -17.94 -12.64
C LYS A 37 -38.84 -16.64 -11.97
N LYS A 38 -39.71 -16.05 -11.13
CA LYS A 38 -39.44 -14.84 -10.36
C LYS A 38 -38.24 -15.05 -9.42
N ARG A 39 -38.25 -16.10 -8.61
CA ARG A 39 -37.14 -16.44 -7.70
C ARG A 39 -35.82 -16.64 -8.46
N LYS A 40 -35.85 -17.34 -9.59
CA LYS A 40 -34.66 -17.54 -10.44
C LYS A 40 -34.14 -16.23 -11.06
N ALA A 41 -35.02 -15.28 -11.36
CA ALA A 41 -34.63 -13.96 -11.86
C ALA A 41 -34.01 -13.11 -10.74
N GLU A 42 -34.59 -13.13 -9.55
CA GLU A 42 -34.07 -12.44 -8.36
C GLU A 42 -32.68 -12.97 -7.96
N GLU A 43 -32.50 -14.28 -7.89
CA GLU A 43 -31.21 -14.93 -7.60
C GLU A 43 -30.14 -14.53 -8.62
N LYS A 44 -30.48 -14.47 -9.92
CA LYS A 44 -29.56 -14.01 -10.97
C LYS A 44 -29.17 -12.55 -10.79
N LEU A 45 -30.12 -11.69 -10.43
CA LEU A 45 -29.86 -10.27 -10.19
C LEU A 45 -28.96 -10.07 -8.97
N GLU A 46 -29.19 -10.81 -7.90
CA GLU A 46 -28.36 -10.79 -6.70
C GLU A 46 -26.93 -11.27 -6.99
N ASN A 47 -26.79 -12.41 -7.67
CA ASN A 47 -25.50 -12.91 -8.14
C ASN A 47 -24.77 -11.89 -9.03
N TYR A 48 -25.50 -11.19 -9.91
CA TYR A 48 -24.94 -10.13 -10.74
C TYR A 48 -24.44 -8.94 -9.89
N ARG A 49 -25.23 -8.49 -8.92
CA ARG A 49 -24.84 -7.43 -7.97
C ARG A 49 -23.61 -7.81 -7.16
N GLN A 50 -23.56 -9.04 -6.64
CA GLN A 50 -22.40 -9.56 -5.91
C GLN A 50 -21.16 -9.57 -6.81
N LYS A 51 -21.25 -10.05 -8.04
CA LYS A 51 -20.14 -10.03 -9.00
C LYS A 51 -19.65 -8.61 -9.31
N LEU A 52 -20.55 -7.65 -9.51
CA LEU A 52 -20.19 -6.25 -9.71
C LEU A 52 -19.47 -5.66 -8.49
N HIS A 53 -19.99 -5.93 -7.29
CA HIS A 53 -19.37 -5.48 -6.04
C HIS A 53 -17.96 -6.07 -5.88
N MET A 54 -17.80 -7.38 -6.09
CA MET A 54 -16.50 -8.04 -6.04
C MET A 54 -15.53 -7.48 -7.09
N LYS A 55 -16.00 -7.24 -8.32
CA LYS A 55 -15.18 -6.62 -9.38
C LYS A 55 -14.75 -5.19 -9.02
N LYS A 56 -15.66 -4.39 -8.46
CA LYS A 56 -15.35 -3.03 -7.99
C LYS A 56 -14.30 -3.07 -6.89
N LYS A 57 -14.48 -3.92 -5.87
CA LYS A 57 -13.53 -4.10 -4.77
C LYS A 57 -12.16 -4.56 -5.27
N ALA A 58 -12.12 -5.53 -6.18
CA ALA A 58 -10.86 -6.00 -6.77
C ALA A 58 -10.14 -4.90 -7.56
N ASN A 59 -10.90 -4.07 -8.30
CA ASN A 59 -10.33 -2.93 -9.04
C ASN A 59 -9.77 -1.85 -8.10
N GLU A 60 -10.48 -1.55 -7.03
CA GLU A 60 -10.04 -0.61 -5.99
C GLU A 60 -8.76 -1.10 -5.30
N GLN A 61 -8.73 -2.37 -4.90
CA GLN A 61 -7.54 -3.02 -4.34
C GLN A 61 -6.34 -2.97 -5.31
N ALA A 62 -6.57 -3.22 -6.60
CA ALA A 62 -5.52 -3.13 -7.61
C ALA A 62 -4.99 -1.69 -7.76
N ALA A 63 -5.88 -0.69 -7.74
CA ALA A 63 -5.49 0.72 -7.79
C ALA A 63 -4.66 1.13 -6.56
N ASP A 64 -5.05 0.70 -5.36
CA ASP A 64 -4.31 0.99 -4.13
C ASP A 64 -2.93 0.34 -4.13
N GLN A 65 -2.83 -0.92 -4.56
CA GLN A 65 -1.55 -1.62 -4.70
C GLN A 65 -0.62 -0.89 -5.69
N PHE A 66 -1.17 -0.41 -6.81
CA PHE A 66 -0.39 0.37 -7.77
C PHE A 66 0.16 1.66 -7.15
N ARG A 67 -0.67 2.41 -6.41
CA ARG A 67 -0.26 3.65 -5.75
C ARG A 67 0.84 3.42 -4.71
N ILE A 68 0.74 2.35 -3.93
CA ILE A 68 1.77 1.98 -2.95
C ILE A 68 3.09 1.65 -3.65
N ARG A 69 3.07 0.81 -4.70
CA ARG A 69 4.30 0.47 -5.45
C ARG A 69 4.95 1.69 -6.07
N PHE A 70 4.14 2.58 -6.64
CA PHE A 70 4.64 3.82 -7.22
C PHE A 70 5.30 4.70 -6.15
N LYS A 71 4.64 4.88 -5.00
CA LYS A 71 5.18 5.64 -3.87
C LYS A 71 6.51 5.05 -3.38
N ASN A 72 6.56 3.74 -3.12
CA ASN A 72 7.77 3.09 -2.63
C ASN A 72 8.93 3.24 -3.62
N LYS A 73 8.67 3.07 -4.92
CA LYS A 73 9.71 3.26 -5.95
C LYS A 73 10.25 4.69 -5.99
N GLN A 74 9.38 5.68 -5.80
CA GLN A 74 9.80 7.08 -5.71
C GLN A 74 10.62 7.34 -4.44
N GLU A 75 10.27 6.73 -3.30
CA GLU A 75 11.02 6.82 -2.05
C GLU A 75 12.41 6.18 -2.17
N GLU A 76 12.50 5.00 -2.81
CA GLU A 76 13.77 4.33 -3.13
C GLU A 76 14.67 5.23 -3.98
N HIS A 77 14.14 5.81 -5.06
CA HIS A 77 14.90 6.72 -5.92
C HIS A 77 15.31 8.01 -5.19
N LYS A 78 14.49 8.53 -4.27
CA LYS A 78 14.86 9.69 -3.43
C LYS A 78 16.05 9.32 -2.54
N MET A 79 16.00 8.16 -1.88
CA MET A 79 17.09 7.66 -1.02
C MET A 79 18.39 7.44 -1.81
N GLU A 80 18.34 6.86 -2.99
CA GLU A 80 19.51 6.70 -3.85
C GLU A 80 20.11 8.05 -4.28
N GLY A 81 19.24 8.99 -4.66
CA GLY A 81 19.65 10.34 -5.01
C GLY A 81 20.34 11.06 -3.84
N ASP A 82 19.80 10.92 -2.64
CA ASP A 82 20.38 11.51 -1.43
C ASP A 82 21.69 10.83 -1.03
N LEU A 83 21.81 9.51 -1.22
CA LEU A 83 23.08 8.78 -1.03
C LEU A 83 24.15 9.33 -1.98
N ARG A 84 23.84 9.46 -3.27
CA ARG A 84 24.79 10.00 -4.26
C ARG A 84 25.23 11.43 -3.93
N LYS A 85 24.30 12.30 -3.52
CA LYS A 85 24.65 13.66 -3.06
C LYS A 85 25.55 13.62 -1.83
N SER A 86 25.24 12.76 -0.87
CA SER A 86 26.02 12.59 0.35
C SER A 86 27.43 12.11 0.04
N GLN A 87 27.60 11.17 -0.90
CA GLN A 87 28.92 10.66 -1.31
C GLN A 87 29.77 11.75 -1.97
N ARG A 88 29.16 12.57 -2.84
CA ARG A 88 29.84 13.72 -3.47
C ARG A 88 30.26 14.76 -2.44
N ALA A 89 29.35 15.12 -1.53
CA ALA A 89 29.65 16.07 -0.46
C ALA A 89 30.76 15.53 0.46
N CYS A 90 30.71 14.24 0.81
CA CYS A 90 31.72 13.55 1.60
C CYS A 90 33.10 13.66 0.95
N GLN A 91 33.23 13.25 -0.31
CA GLN A 91 34.48 13.38 -1.06
C GLN A 91 34.99 14.82 -1.08
N GLN A 92 34.12 15.78 -1.38
CA GLN A 92 34.51 17.19 -1.44
C GLN A 92 34.98 17.74 -0.08
N LEU A 93 34.34 17.35 1.02
CA LEU A 93 34.66 17.82 2.37
C LEU A 93 35.91 17.12 2.92
N ASP A 94 36.08 15.84 2.62
CA ASP A 94 37.29 15.08 2.96
C ASP A 94 38.53 15.66 2.27
N MET A 95 38.45 15.94 0.97
CA MET A 95 39.54 16.56 0.21
C MET A 95 39.91 17.95 0.77
N GLN A 96 38.95 18.72 1.29
CA GLN A 96 39.22 20.01 1.94
C GLN A 96 39.99 19.88 3.27
N LYS A 97 39.93 18.71 3.90
CA LYS A 97 40.66 18.39 5.14
C LYS A 97 41.91 17.55 4.89
N ASP A 98 42.37 17.47 3.64
CA ASP A 98 43.51 16.65 3.22
C ASP A 98 43.36 15.16 3.60
N ILE A 99 42.12 14.65 3.59
CA ILE A 99 41.83 13.22 3.72
C ILE A 99 41.80 12.62 2.31
N ASP A 100 42.85 11.90 1.96
CA ASP A 100 43.02 11.30 0.62
C ASP A 100 42.42 9.89 0.48
N VAL A 101 42.00 9.27 1.59
CA VAL A 101 41.48 7.91 1.62
C VAL A 101 40.13 7.91 2.32
N PRO A 102 39.04 7.44 1.66
CA PRO A 102 37.73 7.38 2.28
C PRO A 102 37.72 6.39 3.45
N LYS A 103 36.96 6.70 4.50
CA LYS A 103 36.81 5.84 5.68
C LYS A 103 36.25 4.46 5.30
N GLU A 104 35.29 4.43 4.38
CA GLU A 104 34.78 3.22 3.75
C GLU A 104 34.84 3.40 2.23
N ILE A 105 35.16 2.35 1.48
CA ILE A 105 35.35 2.43 0.02
C ILE A 105 34.13 3.05 -0.69
N TRP A 106 32.91 2.74 -0.22
CA TRP A 106 31.67 3.22 -0.81
C TRP A 106 31.27 4.64 -0.36
N PHE A 107 32.03 5.31 0.53
CA PHE A 107 31.75 6.69 0.93
C PHE A 107 31.97 7.68 -0.21
N TRP A 108 32.91 7.40 -1.11
CA TRP A 108 33.16 8.20 -2.29
C TRP A 108 32.66 7.48 -3.53
N ILE A 109 32.21 8.26 -4.51
CA ILE A 109 31.92 7.71 -5.84
C ILE A 109 33.28 7.55 -6.52
N GLU A 110 33.57 6.33 -6.96
CA GLU A 110 34.75 6.10 -7.77
C GLU A 110 34.63 6.98 -9.02
N PRO A 111 35.66 7.77 -9.38
CA PRO A 111 35.57 8.67 -10.51
C PRO A 111 35.43 7.87 -11.81
N GLU A 112 34.19 7.60 -12.22
CA GLU A 112 33.88 7.37 -13.62
C GLU A 112 34.03 8.71 -14.32
N GLU A 113 35.03 8.82 -15.20
CA GLU A 113 35.25 10.00 -16.03
C GLU A 113 33.91 10.51 -16.59
N GLU A 114 33.58 11.77 -16.29
CA GLU A 114 32.29 12.39 -16.59
C GLU A 114 32.07 12.59 -18.11
N GLU A 115 32.03 11.55 -18.95
CA GLU A 115 31.48 11.64 -20.30
C GLU A 115 30.91 10.30 -20.77
N LYS A 116 29.66 10.00 -20.36
CA LYS A 116 28.58 9.49 -21.22
C LYS A 116 27.32 9.19 -20.39
N LYS A 117 26.22 9.83 -20.77
CA LYS A 117 24.88 9.26 -20.58
C LYS A 117 24.88 7.94 -21.33
N ASP A 118 24.85 6.82 -20.63
CA ASP A 118 24.07 5.64 -21.01
C ASP A 118 24.04 4.69 -19.82
N GLU A 119 22.88 4.08 -19.63
CA GLU A 119 22.56 3.10 -18.61
C GLU A 119 23.44 1.86 -18.78
N GLU A 120 24.55 1.76 -18.07
CA GLU A 120 25.23 0.48 -17.84
C GLU A 120 25.54 0.34 -16.36
N GLU A 121 24.81 -0.58 -15.73
CA GLU A 121 25.07 -1.09 -14.38
C GLU A 121 26.48 -1.70 -14.38
N LYS A 122 27.50 -0.89 -14.04
CA LYS A 122 28.77 -1.45 -13.63
C LYS A 122 28.63 -2.00 -12.21
N GLU A 123 28.38 -3.30 -12.16
CA GLU A 123 28.58 -4.13 -10.97
C GLU A 123 30.06 -4.10 -10.59
N GLY A 124 30.43 -3.08 -9.81
CA GLY A 124 31.72 -2.98 -9.13
C GLY A 124 31.74 -3.95 -7.96
N GLU A 125 32.27 -5.14 -8.21
CA GLU A 125 32.54 -6.15 -7.20
C GLU A 125 33.64 -5.64 -6.24
N CYS A 126 33.25 -5.14 -5.06
CA CYS A 126 34.19 -4.88 -3.96
C CYS A 126 33.54 -5.25 -2.62
N THR A 127 34.01 -6.38 -2.08
CA THR A 127 33.54 -7.04 -0.87
C THR A 127 33.51 -6.12 0.36
N SER A 128 32.34 -5.63 0.76
CA SER A 128 32.16 -4.88 2.02
C SER A 128 30.69 -4.82 2.46
N SER A 129 30.15 -5.97 2.87
CA SER A 129 28.85 -6.17 3.55
C SER A 129 27.61 -5.66 2.81
N ASP A 130 26.60 -6.52 2.68
CA ASP A 130 25.34 -6.27 1.95
C ASP A 130 24.44 -5.22 2.65
N PHE A 131 24.91 -3.98 2.79
CA PHE A 131 24.11 -2.89 3.34
C PHE A 131 23.15 -2.34 2.27
N SER A 132 21.89 -2.20 2.65
CA SER A 132 20.87 -1.52 1.86
C SER A 132 21.23 -0.04 1.65
N VAL A 133 20.65 0.58 0.62
CA VAL A 133 20.82 2.02 0.34
C VAL A 133 20.48 2.88 1.57
N SER A 134 19.44 2.49 2.33
CA SER A 134 19.04 3.18 3.56
C SER A 134 20.13 3.14 4.62
N GLU A 135 20.72 1.97 4.87
CA GLU A 135 21.78 1.81 5.86
C GLU A 135 23.05 2.56 5.44
N LYS A 136 23.42 2.48 4.16
CA LYS A 136 24.52 3.26 3.60
C LYS A 136 24.31 4.75 3.79
N LEU A 137 23.10 5.25 3.50
CA LEU A 137 22.77 6.65 3.69
C LEU A 137 22.90 7.06 5.16
N GLN A 138 22.36 6.27 6.09
CA GLN A 138 22.44 6.55 7.53
C GLN A 138 23.89 6.59 8.05
N ILE A 139 24.72 5.62 7.65
CA ILE A 139 26.13 5.57 8.06
C ILE A 139 26.89 6.79 7.51
N LEU A 140 26.66 7.14 6.25
CA LEU A 140 27.34 8.26 5.61
C LEU A 140 26.87 9.62 6.13
N THR A 141 25.58 9.78 6.40
CA THR A 141 25.05 11.02 7.00
C THR A 141 25.54 11.20 8.42
N ALA A 142 25.67 10.12 9.21
CA ALA A 142 26.29 10.18 10.53
C ALA A 142 27.74 10.66 10.43
N TYR A 143 28.53 10.10 9.51
CA TYR A 143 29.91 10.54 9.28
C TYR A 143 30.01 12.02 8.90
N LEU A 144 29.17 12.48 7.96
CA LEU A 144 29.11 13.89 7.55
C LEU A 144 28.76 14.83 8.70
N ARG A 145 27.87 14.41 9.61
CA ARG A 145 27.46 15.20 10.77
C ARG A 145 28.50 15.22 11.89
N GLU A 146 29.16 14.11 12.14
CA GLU A 146 30.15 13.98 13.22
C GLU A 146 31.47 14.63 12.85
N GLU A 147 32.00 14.36 11.65
CA GLU A 147 33.32 14.84 11.27
C GLU A 147 33.28 16.21 10.61
N HIS A 148 32.27 16.45 9.75
CA HIS A 148 32.21 17.67 8.94
C HIS A 148 31.16 18.68 9.40
N PHE A 149 30.40 18.34 10.45
CA PHE A 149 29.25 19.13 10.88
C PHE A 149 28.38 19.53 9.69
N TYR A 150 28.14 18.61 8.75
CA TYR A 150 27.44 18.88 7.50
C TYR A 150 26.09 18.17 7.47
N CYS A 151 25.05 18.88 7.03
CA CYS A 151 23.74 18.28 6.76
C CYS A 151 23.40 18.35 5.27
N ILE A 152 23.19 17.18 4.66
CA ILE A 152 22.91 17.05 3.22
C ILE A 152 21.53 17.62 2.83
N TRP A 153 20.59 17.68 3.76
CA TRP A 153 19.25 18.21 3.53
C TRP A 153 19.18 19.72 3.72
N CYS A 154 19.92 20.28 4.69
CA CYS A 154 20.08 21.74 4.82
C CYS A 154 20.99 22.32 3.74
N GLY A 155 21.97 21.53 3.26
CA GLY A 155 22.95 21.95 2.28
C GLY A 155 24.04 22.88 2.84
N ILE A 156 24.27 22.85 4.16
CA ILE A 156 25.24 23.71 4.84
C ILE A 156 26.13 22.92 5.81
N THR A 157 27.33 23.45 6.04
CA THR A 157 28.22 23.09 7.15
C THR A 157 27.96 24.01 8.33
N TYR A 158 27.97 23.44 9.54
CA TYR A 158 27.83 24.13 10.81
C TYR A 158 29.21 24.38 11.42
N GLU A 159 29.29 25.27 12.42
CA GLU A 159 30.56 25.61 13.06
C GLU A 159 31.08 24.48 13.96
N ASP A 160 30.17 23.84 14.69
CA ASP A 160 30.47 22.74 15.60
C ASP A 160 29.25 21.85 15.85
N SER A 161 29.42 20.86 16.74
CA SER A 161 28.36 19.91 17.11
C SER A 161 27.17 20.57 17.81
N GLU A 162 27.38 21.62 18.60
CA GLU A 162 26.31 22.30 19.34
C GLU A 162 25.46 23.13 18.37
N ASP A 163 26.11 23.84 17.45
CA ASP A 163 25.49 24.58 16.36
C ASP A 163 24.64 23.67 15.47
N LEU A 164 25.20 22.53 15.05
CA LEU A 164 24.47 21.52 14.28
C LEU A 164 23.22 21.03 15.02
N SER A 165 23.33 20.71 16.31
CA SER A 165 22.21 20.19 17.10
C SER A 165 21.10 21.20 17.35
N SER A 166 21.44 22.50 17.39
CA SER A 166 20.51 23.58 17.68
C SER A 166 19.81 24.11 16.43
N ASN A 167 20.49 24.07 15.28
CA ASN A 167 20.03 24.70 14.05
C ASN A 167 19.60 23.72 12.96
N CYS A 168 19.94 22.42 13.05
CA CYS A 168 19.47 21.41 12.10
C CYS A 168 18.15 20.75 12.58
N PRO A 169 17.10 20.69 11.73
CA PRO A 169 15.80 20.09 12.10
C PRO A 169 15.86 18.62 12.52
N GLY A 170 16.80 17.84 11.97
CA GLY A 170 16.95 16.42 12.28
C GLY A 170 18.03 15.77 11.43
N ASP A 171 18.13 14.44 11.47
CA ASP A 171 19.13 13.64 10.76
C ASP A 171 18.57 12.79 9.62
N SER A 172 17.30 13.02 9.27
CA SER A 172 16.63 12.32 8.18
C SER A 172 16.00 13.29 7.18
N ALA A 173 15.72 12.79 5.97
CA ALA A 173 15.02 13.56 4.94
C ALA A 173 13.64 14.04 5.40
N ALA A 174 12.96 13.26 6.25
CA ALA A 174 11.61 13.57 6.72
C ALA A 174 11.58 14.79 7.66
N ASP A 175 12.68 15.10 8.34
CA ASP A 175 12.77 16.26 9.23
C ASP A 175 12.89 17.59 8.47
N HIS A 176 13.11 17.51 7.15
CA HIS A 176 13.39 18.65 6.27
C HIS A 176 12.36 18.81 5.14
N ASP A 177 11.30 18.00 5.12
CA ASP A 177 10.19 18.10 4.15
C ASP A 177 9.11 19.13 4.58
#